data_AF-A0A847GAN6-F1
#
_entry.id   AF-A0A847GAN6-F1
#
_cell.length_a   1.000
_cell.length_b   1.000
_cell.length_c   1.000
_cell.angle_alpha   90.00
_cell.angle_beta   90.00
_cell.angle_gamma   90.00
#
_symmetry.space_group_name_H-M   'P 1'
#
loop_
_entity.id
_entity.type
_entity.pdbx_description
1 polymer ?
#
loop_
_entity_poly.entity_id
_entity_poly.type
_entity_poly.pdbx_seq_one_letter_code
_entity_poly.pdbx_strand_id
1 'polypeptide(L)'
;YNKDLFDAAGEPYPPDDWTWEDFRRIAKTLTRDTNGDGHPDQWGAQMVLGWLDSQPLFWSYGADFLNPDRTAASTDTPEALAAIQFLRNMRVNDGSTIGWADQQGQNRETQILTGRVAMTYGGWFLAQLLGGVKDGMRWGACHLPRGPSGRRHTRVTWDGISINRHRQDMENPNLPEARRVEIARRKELAWLFVKHMVSEDVQALAAKMGRGIPITREWAERHFVDPESEADEHLALETFSFGKLTPVTDRFYALRRVIDLNMGYLEREDISLRRTPEEVVAGLQRDINTVLARGREELETGRRRAAARDPRLYRVAGALLLLALAAGAAALARRTSHAVEDFRALARSSRRRREAFWGVLFASPWLLGFCLFLAFPILFSLVLSFSYWDPYEPVNSRVFVGMDNYVRAFTADPMVWFSLRKSLTYAFVAVPVTLACALGLAMLLNQKVRGVGVFRTIFYIPNVVGGVATAIMWNYLFNPVFGPVNGFIRALNRGLAALSPDLAQLPLPGWLNDPRWAMPSMFLMMLWATGGGAMIIFLAGLQGVPAQLYEAAELDGAGHWRKFWNVTLPMLTPTIYFNLIMGMIGALQVFMQAFVLMGKDG
;
A
#
# COMPACT_ATOMS: atom_id res chain seq x y z
N TYR A 1 -23.34 -5.14 -15.16
CA TYR A 1 -24.23 -3.97 -15.27
C TYR A 1 -25.39 -4.15 -14.31
N ASN A 2 -25.98 -3.06 -13.85
CA ASN A 2 -27.09 -3.01 -12.91
C ASN A 2 -28.42 -3.06 -13.66
N LYS A 3 -29.17 -4.18 -13.57
CA LYS A 3 -30.43 -4.36 -14.30
C LYS A 3 -31.51 -3.40 -13.81
N ASP A 4 -31.53 -3.08 -12.53
CA ASP A 4 -32.54 -2.18 -11.95
C ASP A 4 -32.43 -0.77 -12.53
N LEU A 5 -31.21 -0.29 -12.76
CA LEU A 5 -30.98 1.01 -13.41
C LEU A 5 -31.32 1.00 -14.91
N PHE A 6 -31.09 -0.13 -15.60
CA PHE A 6 -31.49 -0.28 -17.00
C PHE A 6 -33.02 -0.28 -17.15
N ASP A 7 -33.71 -1.04 -16.32
CA ASP A 7 -35.18 -1.12 -16.31
C ASP A 7 -35.79 0.24 -15.96
N ALA A 8 -35.26 0.93 -14.95
CA ALA A 8 -35.70 2.27 -14.57
C ALA A 8 -35.45 3.33 -15.66
N ALA A 9 -34.54 3.06 -16.60
CA ALA A 9 -34.30 3.91 -17.76
C ALA A 9 -35.03 3.46 -19.03
N GLY A 10 -35.68 2.29 -19.01
CA GLY A 10 -36.26 1.68 -20.21
C GLY A 10 -35.22 1.32 -21.27
N GLU A 11 -33.94 1.17 -20.88
CA GLU A 11 -32.87 0.79 -21.81
C GLU A 11 -32.77 -0.75 -21.89
N PRO A 12 -32.68 -1.32 -23.10
CA PRO A 12 -32.47 -2.76 -23.26
C PRO A 12 -31.11 -3.17 -22.70
N TYR A 13 -31.02 -4.41 -22.21
CA TYR A 13 -29.76 -4.95 -21.74
C TYR A 13 -28.73 -5.09 -22.88
N PRO A 14 -27.43 -4.97 -22.58
CA PRO A 14 -26.39 -5.06 -23.59
C PRO A 14 -26.42 -6.40 -24.35
N PRO A 15 -26.54 -6.41 -25.69
CA PRO A 15 -26.41 -7.62 -26.48
C PRO A 15 -24.94 -8.05 -26.59
N ASP A 16 -24.68 -9.29 -27.00
CA ASP A 16 -23.30 -9.78 -27.12
C ASP A 16 -22.49 -9.04 -28.20
N ASP A 17 -23.11 -8.53 -29.26
CA ASP A 17 -22.42 -7.90 -30.40
C ASP A 17 -22.28 -6.38 -30.31
N TRP A 18 -22.67 -5.78 -29.18
CA TRP A 18 -22.59 -4.33 -28.94
C TRP A 18 -21.18 -3.73 -29.12
N THR A 19 -21.17 -2.46 -29.49
CA THR A 19 -19.98 -1.66 -29.79
C THR A 19 -19.65 -0.64 -28.70
N TRP A 20 -18.44 -0.07 -28.72
CA TRP A 20 -18.09 1.02 -27.80
C TRP A 20 -18.98 2.25 -27.93
N GLU A 21 -19.54 2.52 -29.11
CA GLU A 21 -20.51 3.62 -29.29
C GLU A 21 -21.86 3.28 -28.64
N ASP A 22 -22.31 2.02 -28.70
CA ASP A 22 -23.50 1.58 -27.95
C ASP A 22 -23.28 1.72 -26.45
N PHE A 23 -22.12 1.29 -25.96
CA PHE A 23 -21.73 1.44 -24.56
C PHE A 23 -21.77 2.92 -24.13
N ARG A 24 -21.19 3.82 -24.93
CA ARG A 24 -21.16 5.25 -24.65
C ARG A 24 -22.56 5.87 -24.66
N ARG A 25 -23.41 5.50 -25.64
CA ARG A 25 -24.80 5.94 -25.72
C ARG A 25 -25.57 5.53 -24.45
N ILE A 26 -25.49 4.25 -24.07
CA ILE A 26 -26.15 3.71 -22.89
C ILE A 26 -25.62 4.39 -21.62
N ALA A 27 -24.29 4.55 -21.50
CA ALA A 27 -23.69 5.23 -20.35
C ALA A 27 -24.21 6.67 -20.23
N LYS A 28 -24.39 7.38 -21.33
CA LYS A 28 -24.99 8.71 -21.33
C LYS A 28 -26.45 8.70 -20.87
N THR A 29 -27.28 7.77 -21.36
CA THR A 29 -28.68 7.66 -20.92
C THR A 29 -28.80 7.38 -19.41
N LEU A 30 -27.89 6.57 -18.88
CA LEU A 30 -27.92 6.11 -17.49
C LEU A 30 -27.26 7.09 -16.50
N THR A 31 -26.59 8.13 -16.97
CA THR A 31 -26.08 9.20 -16.12
C THR A 31 -27.20 10.17 -15.77
N ARG A 32 -27.42 10.37 -14.47
CA ARG A 32 -28.50 11.22 -13.94
C ARG A 32 -28.03 12.04 -12.76
N ASP A 33 -28.45 13.30 -12.75
CA ASP A 33 -28.55 14.10 -11.53
C ASP A 33 -29.88 13.71 -10.87
N THR A 34 -29.80 13.08 -9.70
CA THR A 34 -30.98 12.53 -9.01
C THR A 34 -31.56 13.49 -8.00
N ASN A 35 -30.77 14.47 -7.56
CA ASN A 35 -31.11 15.41 -6.51
C ASN A 35 -31.43 16.82 -7.05
N GLY A 36 -31.13 17.09 -8.33
CA GLY A 36 -31.40 18.33 -9.04
C GLY A 36 -30.40 19.47 -8.75
N ASP A 37 -29.20 19.16 -8.23
CA ASP A 37 -28.20 20.15 -7.85
C ASP A 37 -27.27 20.59 -9.01
N GLY A 38 -27.48 20.04 -10.21
CA GLY A 38 -26.69 20.32 -11.40
C GLY A 38 -25.45 19.43 -11.54
N HIS A 39 -25.22 18.49 -10.63
CA HIS A 39 -24.15 17.51 -10.67
C HIS A 39 -24.72 16.08 -10.72
N PRO A 40 -24.17 15.18 -11.55
CA PRO A 40 -24.61 13.79 -11.54
C PRO A 40 -24.36 13.12 -10.18
N ASP A 41 -25.38 12.45 -9.63
CA ASP A 41 -25.25 11.54 -8.47
C ASP A 41 -25.12 10.08 -8.90
N GLN A 42 -25.56 9.79 -10.13
CA GLN A 42 -25.56 8.50 -10.78
C GLN A 42 -24.83 8.61 -12.11
N TRP A 43 -23.91 7.70 -12.38
CA TRP A 43 -23.16 7.62 -13.63
C TRP A 43 -23.50 6.34 -14.38
N GLY A 44 -23.62 6.42 -15.71
CA GLY A 44 -23.89 5.24 -16.51
C GLY A 44 -22.72 4.26 -16.60
N ALA A 45 -21.48 4.73 -16.42
CA ALA A 45 -20.30 3.89 -16.43
C ALA A 45 -19.27 4.25 -15.34
N GLN A 46 -18.46 3.26 -14.98
CA GLN A 46 -17.17 3.47 -14.33
C GLN A 46 -16.07 2.83 -15.18
N MET A 47 -15.30 3.71 -15.82
CA MET A 47 -14.07 3.37 -16.53
C MET A 47 -12.95 4.17 -15.89
N VAL A 48 -11.96 3.51 -15.30
CA VAL A 48 -10.77 4.19 -14.77
C VAL A 48 -9.78 4.38 -15.91
N LEU A 49 -9.28 5.59 -16.13
CA LEU A 49 -8.26 5.88 -17.15
C LEU A 49 -6.86 5.43 -16.71
N GLY A 50 -6.69 4.17 -16.32
CA GLY A 50 -5.40 3.56 -16.00
C GLY A 50 -4.93 2.59 -17.07
N TRP A 51 -3.63 2.21 -17.05
CA TRP A 51 -3.02 1.20 -17.92
C TRP A 51 -3.85 -0.08 -17.97
N LEU A 52 -4.30 -0.54 -16.80
CA LEU A 52 -5.01 -1.79 -16.66
C LEU A 52 -6.36 -1.76 -17.40
N ASP A 53 -7.15 -0.72 -17.21
CA ASP A 53 -8.54 -0.69 -17.70
C ASP A 53 -8.65 -0.10 -19.12
N SER A 54 -7.71 0.75 -19.54
CA SER A 54 -7.71 1.30 -20.91
C SER A 54 -7.18 0.31 -21.95
N GLN A 55 -6.37 -0.69 -21.55
CA GLN A 55 -5.70 -1.59 -22.50
C GLN A 55 -6.65 -2.43 -23.39
N PRO A 56 -7.73 -3.05 -22.87
CA PRO A 56 -8.74 -3.72 -23.71
C PRO A 56 -9.37 -2.80 -24.76
N LEU A 57 -9.64 -1.55 -24.40
CA LEU A 57 -10.17 -0.55 -25.32
C LEU A 57 -9.16 -0.27 -26.44
N PHE A 58 -7.91 0.06 -26.11
CA PHE A 58 -6.86 0.32 -27.11
C PHE A 58 -6.72 -0.86 -28.08
N TRP A 59 -6.66 -2.08 -27.54
CA TRP A 59 -6.58 -3.28 -28.38
C TRP A 59 -7.77 -3.44 -29.31
N SER A 60 -9.00 -3.16 -28.84
CA SER A 60 -10.21 -3.24 -29.69
C SER A 60 -10.21 -2.20 -30.81
N TYR A 61 -9.57 -1.05 -30.58
CA TYR A 61 -9.34 0.00 -31.59
C TYR A 61 -8.19 -0.34 -32.55
N GLY A 62 -7.37 -1.35 -32.25
CA GLY A 62 -6.21 -1.74 -33.06
C GLY A 62 -4.88 -1.14 -32.60
N ALA A 63 -4.87 -0.47 -31.44
CA ALA A 63 -3.68 0.14 -30.85
C ALA A 63 -3.10 -0.70 -29.70
N ASP A 64 -1.85 -0.43 -29.33
CA ASP A 64 -1.21 -0.95 -28.13
C ASP A 64 -0.25 0.10 -27.55
N PHE A 65 0.06 0.02 -26.26
CA PHE A 65 1.01 0.93 -25.62
C PHE A 65 2.46 0.65 -26.01
N LEU A 66 2.77 -0.62 -26.30
CA LEU A 66 4.12 -1.09 -26.62
C LEU A 66 4.15 -1.74 -28.00
N ASN A 67 5.29 -1.63 -28.66
CA ASN A 67 5.52 -2.38 -29.89
C ASN A 67 5.68 -3.89 -29.59
N PRO A 68 5.58 -4.79 -30.60
CA PRO A 68 5.56 -6.24 -30.38
C PRO A 68 6.79 -6.80 -29.62
N ASP A 69 7.97 -6.20 -29.81
CA ASP A 69 9.21 -6.60 -29.13
C ASP A 69 9.41 -5.96 -27.74
N ARG A 70 8.51 -5.05 -27.34
CA ARG A 70 8.48 -4.33 -26.05
C ARG A 70 9.70 -3.44 -25.81
N THR A 71 10.33 -2.96 -26.88
CA THR A 71 11.49 -2.08 -26.80
C THR A 71 11.15 -0.60 -26.94
N ALA A 72 9.95 -0.27 -27.43
CA ALA A 72 9.50 1.10 -27.61
C ALA A 72 7.99 1.24 -27.40
N ALA A 73 7.56 2.48 -27.17
CA ALA A 73 6.15 2.85 -27.20
C ALA A 73 5.56 2.71 -28.61
N SER A 74 4.30 2.29 -28.70
CA SER A 74 3.53 2.15 -29.95
C SER A 74 2.26 3.01 -29.94
N THR A 75 2.23 4.07 -29.13
CA THR A 75 1.04 4.90 -28.92
C THR A 75 0.83 5.95 -29.99
N ASP A 76 1.85 6.27 -30.80
CA ASP A 76 1.76 7.26 -31.88
C ASP A 76 1.07 6.70 -33.14
N THR A 77 -0.21 6.38 -33.00
CA THR A 77 -1.06 5.80 -34.07
C THR A 77 -2.43 6.47 -34.10
N PRO A 78 -3.09 6.59 -35.27
CA PRO A 78 -4.46 7.10 -35.37
C PRO A 78 -5.46 6.33 -34.49
N GLU A 79 -5.25 5.02 -34.34
CA GLU A 79 -6.09 4.13 -33.54
C GLU A 79 -5.96 4.42 -32.03
N ALA A 80 -4.75 4.69 -31.54
CA ALA A 80 -4.51 5.08 -30.15
C ALA A 80 -5.13 6.45 -29.85
N LEU A 81 -4.98 7.40 -30.77
CA LEU A 81 -5.61 8.71 -30.67
C LEU A 81 -7.14 8.59 -30.61
N ALA A 82 -7.74 7.75 -31.46
CA ALA A 82 -9.17 7.50 -31.45
C ALA A 82 -9.66 6.87 -30.13
N ALA A 83 -8.92 5.92 -29.57
CA ALA A 83 -9.24 5.32 -28.27
C ALA A 83 -9.17 6.36 -27.13
N ILE A 84 -8.17 7.23 -27.13
CA ILE A 84 -8.04 8.32 -26.14
C ILE A 84 -9.15 9.36 -26.33
N GLN A 85 -9.49 9.70 -27.57
CA GLN A 85 -10.59 10.61 -27.87
C GLN A 85 -11.93 10.05 -27.38
N PHE A 86 -12.17 8.74 -27.55
CA PHE A 86 -13.36 8.08 -27.02
C PHE A 86 -13.46 8.23 -25.49
N LEU A 87 -12.37 7.93 -24.78
CA LEU A 87 -12.29 8.08 -23.33
C LEU A 87 -12.51 9.52 -22.87
N ARG A 88 -11.92 10.49 -23.58
CA ARG A 88 -12.13 11.92 -23.31
C ARG A 88 -13.58 12.31 -23.55
N ASN A 89 -14.21 11.85 -24.62
CA ASN A 89 -15.60 12.17 -24.92
C ASN A 89 -16.54 11.66 -23.81
N MET A 90 -16.38 10.40 -23.42
CA MET A 90 -17.10 9.78 -22.31
C MET A 90 -17.01 10.60 -21.02
N ARG A 91 -15.80 11.08 -20.66
CA ARG A 91 -15.56 11.81 -19.41
C ARG A 91 -15.92 13.28 -19.48
N VAL A 92 -15.44 13.99 -20.49
CA VAL A 92 -15.49 15.46 -20.58
C VAL A 92 -16.74 15.95 -21.30
N ASN A 93 -17.12 15.29 -22.40
CA ASN A 93 -18.23 15.76 -23.23
C ASN A 93 -19.57 15.21 -22.75
N ASP A 94 -19.60 13.94 -22.34
CA ASP A 94 -20.83 13.27 -21.93
C ASP A 94 -21.04 13.24 -20.41
N GLY A 95 -19.99 13.45 -19.61
CA GLY A 95 -20.05 13.30 -18.15
C GLY A 95 -20.49 11.89 -17.70
N SER A 96 -20.34 10.90 -18.59
CA SER A 96 -21.00 9.59 -18.47
C SER A 96 -20.24 8.57 -17.64
N THR A 97 -18.98 8.86 -17.30
CA THR A 97 -18.14 8.04 -16.42
C THR A 97 -17.83 8.76 -15.11
N ILE A 98 -17.94 8.03 -14.00
CA ILE A 98 -17.59 8.54 -12.66
C ILE A 98 -16.09 8.83 -12.56
N GLY A 99 -15.73 9.98 -11.99
CA GLY A 99 -14.36 10.42 -11.85
C GLY A 99 -13.72 9.99 -10.54
N TRP A 100 -12.41 10.18 -10.44
CA TRP A 100 -11.67 9.84 -9.23
C TRP A 100 -12.16 10.61 -7.99
N ALA A 101 -12.42 11.92 -8.11
CA ALA A 101 -12.98 12.71 -7.01
C ALA A 101 -14.42 12.29 -6.65
N ASP A 102 -15.23 12.02 -7.68
CA ASP A 102 -16.63 11.60 -7.57
C ASP A 102 -16.79 10.21 -6.89
N GLN A 103 -15.76 9.36 -6.99
CA GLN A 103 -15.72 8.04 -6.35
C GLN A 103 -15.65 8.11 -4.82
N GLN A 104 -15.26 9.25 -4.24
CA GLN A 104 -15.32 9.50 -2.79
C GLN A 104 -14.63 8.42 -1.93
N GLY A 105 -13.57 7.81 -2.47
CA GLY A 105 -12.80 6.74 -1.83
C GLY A 105 -13.53 5.40 -1.70
N GLN A 106 -14.70 5.23 -2.34
CA GLN A 106 -15.38 3.94 -2.41
C GLN A 106 -14.80 3.08 -3.54
N ASN A 107 -14.68 1.78 -3.28
CA ASN A 107 -14.25 0.82 -4.29
C ASN A 107 -15.32 0.62 -5.37
N ARG A 108 -14.89 0.13 -6.53
CA ARG A 108 -15.73 -0.14 -7.71
C ARG A 108 -16.95 -1.01 -7.39
N GLU A 109 -16.75 -2.04 -6.58
CA GLU A 109 -17.77 -2.98 -6.11
C GLU A 109 -18.89 -2.24 -5.38
N THR A 110 -18.52 -1.33 -4.47
CA THR A 110 -19.47 -0.53 -3.70
C THR A 110 -20.25 0.44 -4.58
N GLN A 111 -19.59 1.06 -5.57
CA GLN A 111 -20.22 1.99 -6.49
C GLN A 111 -21.34 1.34 -7.30
N ILE A 112 -21.12 0.13 -7.84
CA ILE A 112 -22.16 -0.58 -8.58
C ILE A 112 -23.26 -1.13 -7.65
N LEU A 113 -22.89 -1.69 -6.48
CA LEU A 113 -23.85 -2.24 -5.50
C LEU A 113 -24.82 -1.19 -4.93
N THR A 114 -24.34 0.05 -4.77
CA THR A 114 -25.16 1.16 -4.25
C THR A 114 -26.01 1.85 -5.32
N GLY A 115 -25.93 1.41 -6.57
CA GLY A 115 -26.67 2.04 -7.68
C GLY A 115 -26.10 3.38 -8.14
N ARG A 116 -24.92 3.79 -7.65
CA ARG A 116 -24.26 5.02 -8.14
C ARG A 116 -23.68 4.86 -9.53
N VAL A 117 -23.35 3.63 -9.92
CA VAL A 117 -22.80 3.30 -11.25
C VAL A 117 -23.64 2.21 -11.90
N ALA A 118 -24.07 2.41 -13.16
CA ALA A 118 -24.86 1.41 -13.88
C ALA A 118 -24.02 0.31 -14.56
N MET A 119 -22.87 0.67 -15.14
CA MET A 119 -21.97 -0.28 -15.79
C MET A 119 -20.54 -0.13 -15.26
N THR A 120 -19.85 -1.24 -15.06
CA THR A 120 -18.44 -1.20 -14.63
C THR A 120 -17.63 -2.30 -15.30
N TYR A 121 -16.33 -2.05 -15.45
CA TYR A 121 -15.39 -3.07 -15.91
C TYR A 121 -15.22 -4.12 -14.81
N GLY A 122 -15.73 -5.32 -15.07
CA GLY A 122 -15.62 -6.47 -14.18
C GLY A 122 -14.72 -7.55 -14.75
N GLY A 123 -14.00 -8.24 -13.87
CA GLY A 123 -13.44 -9.55 -14.18
C GLY A 123 -14.27 -10.65 -13.51
N TRP A 124 -13.85 -11.90 -13.71
CA TRP A 124 -14.48 -13.06 -13.08
C TRP A 124 -14.66 -12.90 -11.56
N PHE A 125 -13.66 -12.32 -10.89
CA PHE A 125 -13.68 -12.08 -9.44
C PHE A 125 -14.83 -11.16 -9.00
N LEU A 126 -15.14 -10.13 -9.79
CA LEU A 126 -16.25 -9.23 -9.48
C LEU A 126 -17.59 -9.97 -9.60
N ALA A 127 -17.73 -10.83 -10.60
CA ALA A 127 -18.94 -11.62 -10.80
C ALA A 127 -19.21 -12.55 -9.61
N GLN A 128 -18.17 -13.21 -9.09
CA GLN A 128 -18.29 -14.00 -7.85
C GLN A 128 -18.68 -13.17 -6.64
N LEU A 129 -18.03 -12.01 -6.46
CA LEU A 129 -18.28 -11.14 -5.32
C LEU A 129 -19.73 -10.66 -5.31
N LEU A 130 -20.27 -10.28 -6.48
CA LEU A 130 -21.67 -9.87 -6.62
C LEU A 130 -22.63 -11.05 -6.41
N GLY A 131 -22.31 -12.24 -6.93
CA GLY A 131 -23.13 -13.45 -6.71
C GLY A 131 -23.24 -13.89 -5.25
N GLY A 132 -22.29 -13.49 -4.38
CA GLY A 132 -22.36 -13.72 -2.94
C GLY A 132 -23.33 -12.80 -2.17
N VAL A 133 -23.84 -11.73 -2.80
CA VAL A 133 -24.70 -10.74 -2.16
C VAL A 133 -26.18 -11.11 -2.35
N LYS A 134 -26.73 -11.88 -1.39
CA LYS A 134 -28.09 -12.44 -1.49
C LYS A 134 -29.24 -11.42 -1.46
N ASP A 135 -29.09 -10.32 -0.71
CA ASP A 135 -30.11 -9.27 -0.55
C ASP A 135 -29.74 -7.99 -1.33
N GLY A 136 -29.14 -8.16 -2.50
CA GLY A 136 -28.52 -7.09 -3.29
C GLY A 136 -29.32 -6.59 -4.50
N MET A 137 -28.66 -5.76 -5.30
CA MET A 137 -29.14 -5.24 -6.58
C MET A 137 -29.16 -6.35 -7.66
N ARG A 138 -30.15 -6.34 -8.56
CA ARG A 138 -30.18 -7.28 -9.69
C ARG A 138 -29.17 -6.86 -10.73
N TRP A 139 -28.28 -7.76 -11.12
CA TRP A 139 -27.20 -7.46 -12.05
C TRP A 139 -27.13 -8.46 -13.20
N GLY A 140 -26.36 -8.11 -14.22
CA GLY A 140 -26.00 -8.99 -15.33
C GLY A 140 -24.56 -8.77 -15.77
N ALA A 141 -24.03 -9.72 -16.53
CA ALA A 141 -22.71 -9.64 -17.15
C ALA A 141 -22.83 -9.80 -18.67
N CYS A 142 -21.89 -9.21 -19.39
CA CYS A 142 -21.76 -9.34 -20.84
C CYS A 142 -20.30 -9.14 -21.23
N HIS A 143 -19.95 -9.54 -22.45
CA HIS A 143 -18.61 -9.33 -22.98
C HIS A 143 -18.28 -7.85 -23.19
N LEU A 144 -17.00 -7.50 -23.16
CA LEU A 144 -16.56 -6.16 -23.49
C LEU A 144 -16.97 -5.77 -24.93
N PRO A 145 -17.34 -4.50 -25.17
CA PRO A 145 -17.76 -4.04 -26.48
C PRO A 145 -16.72 -4.24 -27.59
N ARG A 146 -17.20 -4.33 -28.83
CA ARG A 146 -16.36 -4.39 -30.03
C ARG A 146 -15.87 -3.00 -30.42
N GLY A 147 -14.62 -2.91 -30.86
CA GLY A 147 -14.06 -1.71 -31.47
C GLY A 147 -14.45 -1.54 -32.94
N PRO A 148 -14.00 -0.44 -33.58
CA PRO A 148 -14.36 -0.10 -34.96
C PRO A 148 -14.04 -1.19 -35.99
N SER A 149 -13.04 -2.03 -35.71
CA SER A 149 -12.66 -3.16 -36.56
C SER A 149 -13.51 -4.42 -36.38
N GLY A 150 -14.56 -4.36 -35.53
CA GLY A 150 -15.37 -5.51 -35.13
C GLY A 150 -14.67 -6.45 -34.14
N ARG A 151 -13.43 -6.18 -33.75
CA ARG A 151 -12.67 -6.96 -32.78
C ARG A 151 -13.02 -6.56 -31.35
N ARG A 152 -13.04 -7.54 -30.46
CA ARG A 152 -13.04 -7.32 -29.01
C ARG A 152 -11.81 -7.95 -28.39
N HIS A 153 -11.38 -7.39 -27.28
CA HIS A 153 -10.31 -7.95 -26.48
C HIS A 153 -10.66 -7.84 -25.01
N THR A 154 -10.22 -8.82 -24.23
CA THR A 154 -10.15 -8.70 -22.77
C THR A 154 -8.72 -8.83 -22.31
N ARG A 155 -8.47 -8.49 -21.06
CA ARG A 155 -7.18 -8.62 -20.42
C ARG A 155 -7.14 -9.90 -19.58
N VAL A 156 -6.14 -10.73 -19.84
CA VAL A 156 -5.79 -11.85 -18.96
C VAL A 156 -4.63 -11.40 -18.09
N THR A 157 -4.93 -11.12 -16.82
CA THR A 157 -3.92 -10.84 -15.80
C THR A 157 -3.48 -12.12 -15.11
N TRP A 158 -2.21 -12.15 -14.71
CA TRP A 158 -1.63 -13.26 -13.99
C TRP A 158 -1.43 -12.90 -12.53
N ASP A 159 -2.03 -13.68 -11.63
CA ASP A 159 -1.45 -13.93 -10.30
C ASP A 159 -0.31 -14.93 -10.53
N GLY A 160 0.92 -14.41 -10.58
CA GLY A 160 1.99 -14.96 -11.39
C GLY A 160 2.42 -16.40 -11.13
N ILE A 161 2.83 -17.07 -12.22
CA ILE A 161 3.96 -18.02 -12.21
C ILE A 161 5.13 -17.35 -12.96
N SER A 162 5.89 -16.51 -12.27
CA SER A 162 7.11 -15.97 -12.89
C SER A 162 8.14 -17.10 -13.07
N ILE A 163 8.36 -17.52 -14.31
CA ILE A 163 9.48 -18.39 -14.73
C ILE A 163 10.48 -17.52 -15.50
N ASN A 164 10.68 -16.28 -15.08
CA ASN A 164 11.61 -15.43 -15.80
C ASN A 164 13.06 -15.79 -15.42
N ARG A 165 13.83 -16.14 -16.44
CA ARG A 165 15.28 -15.92 -16.50
C ARG A 165 15.59 -15.07 -17.73
N HIS A 166 16.48 -14.09 -17.57
CA HIS A 166 16.92 -13.20 -18.63
C HIS A 166 17.29 -13.95 -19.92
N ARG A 167 16.65 -13.58 -21.03
CA ARG A 167 16.96 -14.02 -22.41
C ARG A 167 18.46 -13.96 -22.74
N GLN A 168 19.19 -13.01 -22.15
CA GLN A 168 20.62 -12.80 -22.35
C GLN A 168 21.52 -13.92 -21.79
N ASP A 169 21.08 -14.69 -20.79
CA ASP A 169 21.86 -15.84 -20.28
C ASP A 169 21.78 -17.06 -21.21
N MET A 170 20.72 -17.13 -22.02
CA MET A 170 20.43 -18.24 -22.93
C MET A 170 21.22 -18.13 -24.22
N GLU A 171 21.52 -16.90 -24.62
CA GLU A 171 22.19 -16.54 -25.87
C GLU A 171 23.66 -16.16 -25.64
N ASN A 172 24.17 -16.24 -24.40
CA ASN A 172 25.57 -15.93 -24.10
C ASN A 172 26.48 -17.13 -24.44
N PRO A 173 27.29 -17.04 -25.51
CA PRO A 173 28.18 -18.15 -25.92
C PRO A 173 29.28 -18.43 -24.88
N ASN A 174 29.61 -17.46 -24.02
CA ASN A 174 30.72 -17.51 -23.07
C ASN A 174 30.33 -18.05 -21.68
N LEU A 175 29.15 -18.66 -21.53
CA LEU A 175 28.71 -19.17 -20.22
C LEU A 175 29.53 -20.42 -19.79
N PRO A 176 29.99 -20.51 -18.53
CA PRO A 176 30.65 -21.72 -18.03
C PRO A 176 29.71 -22.95 -18.03
N GLU A 177 30.23 -24.13 -18.34
CA GLU A 177 29.43 -25.36 -18.51
C GLU A 177 28.66 -25.75 -17.24
N ALA A 178 29.29 -25.65 -16.08
CA ALA A 178 28.62 -25.89 -14.79
C ALA A 178 27.40 -24.98 -14.60
N ARG A 179 27.48 -23.74 -15.09
CA ARG A 179 26.36 -22.80 -15.04
C ARG A 179 25.28 -23.21 -16.03
N ARG A 180 25.62 -23.65 -17.25
CA ARG A 180 24.67 -24.18 -18.24
C ARG A 180 23.85 -25.36 -17.71
N VAL A 181 24.50 -26.33 -17.06
CA VAL A 181 23.85 -27.48 -16.41
C VAL A 181 22.89 -27.03 -15.30
N GLU A 182 23.31 -26.07 -14.48
CA GLU A 182 22.44 -25.49 -13.44
C GLU A 182 21.23 -24.74 -14.04
N ILE A 183 21.41 -24.00 -15.14
CA ILE A 183 20.30 -23.36 -15.87
C ILE A 183 19.32 -24.44 -16.36
N ALA A 184 19.83 -25.49 -17.01
CA ALA A 184 19.02 -26.54 -17.58
C ALA A 184 18.16 -27.23 -16.51
N ARG A 185 18.74 -27.55 -15.35
CA ARG A 185 18.02 -28.16 -14.23
C ARG A 185 16.92 -27.24 -13.67
N ARG A 186 17.18 -25.93 -13.57
CA ARG A 186 16.16 -24.95 -13.12
C ARG A 186 15.00 -24.82 -14.13
N LYS A 187 15.31 -24.85 -15.43
CA LYS A 187 14.28 -24.86 -16.48
C LYS A 187 13.43 -26.12 -16.41
N GLU A 188 14.07 -27.27 -16.24
CA GLU A 188 13.38 -28.54 -16.12
C GLU A 188 12.43 -28.51 -14.91
N LEU A 189 12.89 -28.04 -13.75
CA LEU A 189 12.03 -27.87 -12.57
C LEU A 189 10.87 -26.90 -12.81
N ALA A 190 11.14 -25.76 -13.46
CA ALA A 190 10.08 -24.80 -13.74
C ALA A 190 9.07 -25.34 -14.77
N TRP A 191 9.54 -26.08 -15.76
CA TRP A 191 8.70 -26.77 -16.73
C TRP A 191 7.87 -27.87 -16.07
N LEU A 192 8.46 -28.66 -15.17
CA LEU A 192 7.75 -29.65 -14.37
C LEU A 192 6.68 -29.00 -13.48
N PHE A 193 6.98 -27.84 -12.89
CA PHE A 193 6.00 -27.07 -12.13
C PHE A 193 4.84 -26.58 -13.00
N VAL A 194 5.10 -26.00 -14.17
CA VAL A 194 4.03 -25.63 -15.12
C VAL A 194 3.23 -26.85 -15.51
N LYS A 195 3.89 -27.95 -15.88
CA LYS A 195 3.24 -29.21 -16.23
C LYS A 195 2.34 -29.72 -15.11
N HIS A 196 2.77 -29.59 -13.86
CA HIS A 196 1.95 -29.93 -12.70
C HIS A 196 0.77 -28.96 -12.55
N MET A 197 0.98 -27.64 -12.66
CA MET A 197 -0.10 -26.65 -12.57
C MET A 197 -1.17 -26.83 -13.64
N VAL A 198 -0.80 -27.28 -14.84
CA VAL A 198 -1.72 -27.58 -15.94
C VAL A 198 -2.17 -29.04 -15.98
N SER A 199 -1.77 -29.86 -15.02
CA SER A 199 -2.19 -31.26 -14.93
C SER A 199 -3.67 -31.37 -14.60
N GLU A 200 -4.29 -32.48 -15.00
CA GLU A 200 -5.71 -32.73 -14.76
C GLU A 200 -6.08 -32.63 -13.28
N ASP A 201 -5.27 -33.21 -12.40
CA ASP A 201 -5.52 -33.17 -10.95
C ASP A 201 -5.56 -31.74 -10.40
N VAL A 202 -4.60 -30.90 -10.82
CA VAL A 202 -4.53 -29.51 -10.35
C VAL A 202 -5.64 -28.67 -10.97
N GLN A 203 -5.94 -28.86 -12.25
CA GLN A 203 -7.03 -28.15 -12.93
C GLN A 203 -8.40 -28.53 -12.35
N ALA A 204 -8.63 -29.81 -12.06
CA ALA A 204 -9.84 -30.30 -11.40
C ALA A 204 -9.98 -29.74 -9.98
N LEU A 205 -8.88 -29.71 -9.22
CA LEU A 205 -8.87 -29.14 -7.87
C LEU A 205 -9.10 -27.63 -7.89
N ALA A 206 -8.44 -26.90 -8.78
CA ALA A 206 -8.62 -25.45 -8.95
C ALA A 206 -10.08 -25.11 -9.29
N ALA A 207 -10.68 -25.86 -10.21
CA ALA A 207 -12.09 -25.74 -10.58
C ALA A 207 -13.01 -25.94 -9.38
N LYS A 208 -12.86 -27.05 -8.64
CA LYS A 208 -13.68 -27.38 -7.47
C LYS A 208 -13.55 -26.38 -6.32
N MET A 209 -12.37 -25.80 -6.13
CA MET A 209 -12.15 -24.80 -5.08
C MET A 209 -12.61 -23.39 -5.48
N GLY A 210 -13.07 -23.20 -6.73
CA GLY A 210 -13.34 -21.87 -7.28
C GLY A 210 -12.12 -20.95 -7.23
N ARG A 211 -10.90 -21.51 -7.28
CA ARG A 211 -9.65 -20.73 -7.18
C ARG A 211 -9.06 -20.53 -8.57
N GLY A 212 -9.60 -19.51 -9.26
CA GLY A 212 -9.20 -19.14 -10.61
C GLY A 212 -9.91 -19.95 -11.68
N ILE A 213 -9.88 -19.46 -12.92
CA ILE A 213 -10.54 -20.12 -14.03
C ILE A 213 -9.62 -21.24 -14.57
N PRO A 214 -10.06 -22.50 -14.60
CA PRO A 214 -9.26 -23.59 -15.17
C PRO A 214 -8.97 -23.34 -16.65
N ILE A 215 -7.76 -23.67 -17.09
CA ILE A 215 -7.37 -23.56 -18.50
C ILE A 215 -7.85 -24.75 -19.33
N THR A 216 -8.13 -25.89 -18.69
CA THR A 216 -8.70 -27.06 -19.36
C THR A 216 -10.22 -26.96 -19.37
N ARG A 217 -10.79 -26.79 -20.57
CA ARG A 217 -12.24 -26.62 -20.77
C ARG A 217 -13.08 -27.69 -20.09
N GLU A 218 -12.71 -28.97 -20.19
CA GLU A 218 -13.47 -30.07 -19.58
C GLU A 218 -13.65 -29.87 -18.06
N TRP A 219 -12.58 -29.51 -17.35
CA TRP A 219 -12.64 -29.29 -15.91
C TRP A 219 -13.38 -28.01 -15.55
N ALA A 220 -13.26 -26.97 -16.39
CA ALA A 220 -14.03 -25.76 -16.22
C ALA A 220 -15.53 -26.02 -16.37
N GLU A 221 -15.97 -26.66 -17.46
CA GLU A 221 -17.38 -26.95 -17.71
C GLU A 221 -17.97 -27.92 -16.67
N ARG A 222 -17.16 -28.86 -16.14
CA ARG A 222 -17.64 -29.86 -15.17
C ARG A 222 -17.74 -29.33 -13.74
N HIS A 223 -16.86 -28.42 -13.34
CA HIS A 223 -16.67 -28.07 -11.92
C HIS A 223 -16.58 -26.58 -11.63
N PHE A 224 -16.21 -25.76 -12.63
CA PHE A 224 -16.13 -24.32 -12.45
C PHE A 224 -17.47 -23.66 -12.74
N VAL A 225 -18.14 -24.06 -13.82
CA VAL A 225 -19.45 -23.52 -14.20
C VAL A 225 -20.53 -24.10 -13.30
N ASP A 226 -21.13 -23.25 -12.47
CA ASP A 226 -22.30 -23.56 -11.65
C ASP A 226 -23.59 -23.09 -12.34
N PRO A 227 -24.49 -24.00 -12.78
CA PRO A 227 -25.76 -23.64 -13.39
C PRO A 227 -26.70 -22.85 -12.48
N GLU A 228 -26.51 -22.90 -11.17
CA GLU A 228 -27.32 -22.17 -10.18
C GLU A 228 -26.75 -20.77 -9.88
N SER A 229 -25.55 -20.45 -10.38
CA SER A 229 -24.92 -19.15 -10.18
C SER A 229 -25.60 -18.06 -11.00
N GLU A 230 -25.89 -16.93 -10.36
CA GLU A 230 -26.33 -15.71 -11.08
C GLU A 230 -25.21 -15.11 -11.93
N ALA A 231 -23.95 -15.43 -11.62
CA ALA A 231 -22.82 -15.08 -12.45
C ALA A 231 -22.76 -16.06 -13.63
N ASP A 232 -23.03 -15.58 -14.85
CA ASP A 232 -22.82 -16.39 -16.05
C ASP A 232 -21.32 -16.64 -16.26
N GLU A 233 -20.83 -17.74 -15.66
CA GLU A 233 -19.43 -18.16 -15.66
C GLU A 233 -18.95 -18.61 -17.05
N HIS A 234 -19.87 -18.93 -17.97
CA HIS A 234 -19.51 -19.22 -19.36
C HIS A 234 -18.89 -18.00 -20.04
N LEU A 235 -19.37 -16.79 -19.75
CA LEU A 235 -18.77 -15.56 -20.27
C LEU A 235 -17.29 -15.49 -19.90
N ALA A 236 -16.93 -15.85 -18.67
CA ALA A 236 -15.54 -15.85 -18.23
C ALA A 236 -14.67 -16.82 -19.06
N LEU A 237 -15.19 -18.00 -19.37
CA LEU A 237 -14.50 -19.00 -20.21
C LEU A 237 -14.38 -18.57 -21.67
N GLU A 238 -15.43 -18.00 -22.24
CA GLU A 238 -15.43 -17.51 -23.62
C GLU A 238 -14.40 -16.40 -23.82
N THR A 239 -14.15 -15.60 -22.77
CA THR A 239 -13.18 -14.52 -22.83
C THR A 239 -11.74 -14.93 -23.12
N PHE A 240 -11.37 -16.20 -22.88
CA PHE A 240 -10.04 -16.70 -23.25
C PHE A 240 -9.79 -16.63 -24.75
N SER A 241 -10.82 -16.80 -25.59
CA SER A 241 -10.68 -16.78 -27.05
C SER A 241 -10.26 -15.40 -27.60
N PHE A 242 -10.54 -14.33 -26.86
CA PHE A 242 -10.18 -12.96 -27.20
C PHE A 242 -9.33 -12.27 -26.12
N GLY A 243 -8.79 -13.07 -25.20
CA GLY A 243 -7.93 -12.61 -24.12
C GLY A 243 -6.51 -12.31 -24.60
N LYS A 244 -5.97 -11.15 -24.22
CA LYS A 244 -4.56 -10.80 -24.40
C LYS A 244 -3.87 -10.73 -23.05
N LEU A 245 -2.66 -11.28 -22.98
CA LEU A 245 -1.80 -11.18 -21.82
C LEU A 245 -1.26 -9.76 -21.69
N THR A 246 -1.29 -9.20 -20.47
CA THR A 246 -0.63 -7.93 -20.20
C THR A 246 0.87 -8.05 -20.49
N PRO A 247 1.47 -7.12 -21.27
CA PRO A 247 2.90 -7.15 -21.57
C PRO A 247 3.73 -7.12 -20.28
N VAL A 248 4.62 -8.09 -20.12
CA VAL A 248 5.58 -8.14 -19.01
C VAL A 248 6.89 -7.49 -19.44
N THR A 249 7.35 -6.54 -18.65
CA THR A 249 8.60 -5.79 -18.79
C THR A 249 9.32 -5.73 -17.44
N ASP A 250 10.64 -5.59 -17.44
CA ASP A 250 11.45 -5.40 -16.23
C ASP A 250 11.05 -4.16 -15.40
N ARG A 251 10.51 -3.13 -16.07
CA ARG A 251 10.03 -1.89 -15.44
C ARG A 251 8.51 -1.78 -15.38
N PHE A 252 7.81 -2.90 -15.21
CA PHE A 252 6.34 -2.95 -15.23
C PHE A 252 5.67 -1.86 -14.38
N TYR A 253 6.11 -1.67 -13.12
CA TYR A 253 5.50 -0.66 -12.26
C TYR A 253 5.77 0.79 -12.70
N ALA A 254 6.94 1.07 -13.26
CA ALA A 254 7.26 2.40 -13.78
C ALA A 254 6.48 2.69 -15.06
N LEU A 255 6.33 1.70 -15.94
CA LEU A 255 5.50 1.80 -17.15
C LEU A 255 4.03 2.02 -16.80
N ARG A 256 3.48 1.20 -15.90
CA ARG A 256 2.13 1.38 -15.38
C ARG A 256 1.95 2.80 -14.83
N ARG A 257 2.89 3.29 -14.02
CA ARG A 257 2.81 4.63 -13.42
C ARG A 257 2.77 5.74 -14.47
N VAL A 258 3.67 5.75 -15.46
CA VAL A 258 3.68 6.82 -16.46
C VAL A 258 2.43 6.82 -17.32
N ILE A 259 1.79 5.67 -17.48
CA ILE A 259 0.58 5.56 -18.28
C ILE A 259 -0.64 5.95 -17.47
N ASP A 260 -0.74 5.48 -16.22
CA ASP A 260 -1.74 5.96 -15.26
C ASP A 260 -1.67 7.50 -15.10
N LEU A 261 -0.46 8.09 -15.10
CA LEU A 261 -0.28 9.54 -15.05
C LEU A 261 -0.77 10.23 -16.32
N ASN A 262 -0.32 9.79 -17.50
CA ASN A 262 -0.69 10.41 -18.77
C ASN A 262 -2.19 10.30 -19.04
N MET A 263 -2.77 9.14 -18.75
CA MET A 263 -4.20 8.91 -18.91
C MET A 263 -5.01 9.64 -17.83
N GLY A 264 -4.52 9.71 -16.59
CA GLY A 264 -5.15 10.46 -15.50
C GLY A 264 -5.18 11.98 -15.74
N TYR A 265 -4.28 12.55 -16.54
CA TYR A 265 -4.38 13.96 -16.95
C TYR A 265 -5.63 14.25 -17.80
N LEU A 266 -6.22 13.27 -18.49
CA LEU A 266 -7.51 13.46 -19.18
C LEU A 266 -8.67 13.68 -18.20
N GLU A 267 -8.51 13.21 -16.96
CA GLU A 267 -9.57 13.10 -15.95
C GLU A 267 -9.53 14.18 -14.87
N ARG A 268 -8.49 15.04 -14.86
CA ARG A 268 -8.29 16.07 -13.84
C ARG A 268 -9.45 17.06 -13.81
N GLU A 269 -9.92 17.41 -12.62
CA GLU A 269 -11.01 18.39 -12.46
C GLU A 269 -10.59 19.79 -12.92
N ASP A 270 -9.36 20.18 -12.57
CA ASP A 270 -8.76 21.44 -13.01
C ASP A 270 -8.54 21.40 -14.53
N ILE A 271 -9.30 22.23 -15.25
CA ILE A 271 -9.26 22.35 -16.71
C ILE A 271 -7.85 22.70 -17.18
N SER A 272 -7.08 23.47 -16.42
CA SER A 272 -5.72 23.86 -16.78
C SER A 272 -4.72 22.69 -16.74
N LEU A 273 -5.05 21.63 -16.00
CA LEU A 273 -4.25 20.41 -15.90
C LEU A 273 -4.70 19.32 -16.90
N ARG A 274 -5.80 19.55 -17.62
CA ARG A 274 -6.28 18.62 -18.66
C ARG A 274 -5.41 18.74 -19.91
N ARG A 275 -5.03 17.60 -20.48
CA ARG A 275 -4.31 17.52 -21.75
C ARG A 275 -5.24 17.18 -22.91
N THR A 276 -4.90 17.62 -24.13
CA THR A 276 -5.59 17.15 -25.32
C THR A 276 -5.22 15.68 -25.61
N PRO A 277 -6.05 14.93 -26.36
CA PRO A 277 -5.72 13.56 -26.76
C PRO A 277 -4.36 13.43 -27.45
N GLU A 278 -4.00 14.40 -28.30
CA GLU A 278 -2.70 14.45 -28.99
C GLU A 278 -1.55 14.66 -28.01
N GLU A 279 -1.71 15.56 -27.03
CA GLU A 279 -0.73 15.78 -25.96
C GLU A 279 -0.55 14.53 -25.08
N VAL A 280 -1.63 13.78 -24.84
CA VAL A 280 -1.57 12.51 -24.10
C VAL A 280 -0.86 11.44 -24.91
N VAL A 281 -1.15 11.29 -26.21
CA VAL A 281 -0.41 10.37 -27.09
C VAL A 281 1.08 10.71 -27.10
N ALA A 282 1.42 11.98 -27.30
CA ALA A 282 2.82 12.44 -27.30
C ALA A 282 3.49 12.23 -25.94
N GLY A 283 2.77 12.46 -24.84
CA GLY A 283 3.22 12.21 -23.48
C GLY A 283 3.48 10.74 -23.21
N LEU A 284 2.53 9.86 -23.56
CA LEU A 284 2.67 8.42 -23.47
C LEU A 284 3.89 7.94 -24.26
N GLN A 285 4.01 8.36 -25.53
CA GLN A 285 5.13 7.98 -26.39
C GLN A 285 6.47 8.38 -25.76
N ARG A 286 6.59 9.61 -25.24
CA ARG A 286 7.82 10.10 -24.62
C ARG A 286 8.15 9.38 -23.31
N ASP A 287 7.17 9.29 -22.41
CA ASP A 287 7.40 8.84 -21.04
C ASP A 287 7.61 7.32 -20.99
N ILE A 288 6.89 6.54 -21.81
CA ILE A 288 7.12 5.11 -21.98
C ILE A 288 8.54 4.86 -22.51
N ASN A 289 8.94 5.56 -23.58
CA ASN A 289 10.28 5.41 -24.14
C ASN A 289 11.37 5.82 -23.14
N THR A 290 11.11 6.84 -22.30
CA THR A 290 12.03 7.25 -21.22
C THR A 290 12.21 6.14 -20.19
N VAL A 291 11.12 5.49 -19.75
CA VAL A 291 11.19 4.37 -18.81
C VAL A 291 11.95 3.19 -19.41
N LEU A 292 11.67 2.83 -20.67
CA LEU A 292 12.34 1.73 -21.37
C LEU A 292 13.84 2.03 -21.60
N ALA A 293 14.18 3.27 -21.98
CA ALA A 293 15.57 3.69 -22.16
C ALA A 293 16.35 3.65 -20.84
N ARG A 294 15.77 4.17 -19.75
CA ARG A 294 16.37 4.12 -18.42
C ARG A 294 16.56 2.69 -17.91
N GLY A 295 15.60 1.81 -18.18
CA GLY A 295 15.72 0.37 -17.90
C GLY A 295 16.96 -0.22 -18.57
N ARG A 296 17.14 0.04 -19.87
CA ARG A 296 18.33 -0.39 -20.63
C ARG A 296 19.63 0.21 -20.11
N GLU A 297 19.67 1.52 -19.87
CA GLU A 297 20.86 2.23 -19.41
C GLU A 297 21.31 1.77 -18.01
N GLU A 298 20.39 1.60 -17.06
CA GLU A 298 20.70 1.12 -15.72
C GLU A 298 21.25 -0.31 -15.75
N LEU A 299 20.71 -1.16 -16.64
CA LEU A 299 21.14 -2.54 -16.82
C LEU A 299 22.53 -2.63 -17.47
N GLU A 300 22.81 -1.78 -18.47
CA GLU A 300 24.13 -1.67 -19.10
C GLU A 300 25.18 -1.06 -18.16
N THR A 301 24.82 0.01 -17.45
CA THR A 301 25.72 0.73 -16.53
C THR A 301 26.02 -0.11 -15.30
N GLY A 302 25.00 -0.78 -14.74
CA GLY A 302 25.15 -1.73 -13.64
C GLY A 302 26.11 -2.86 -14.01
N ARG A 303 25.95 -3.44 -15.21
CA ARG A 303 26.86 -4.49 -15.72
C ARG A 303 28.27 -3.99 -15.98
N ARG A 304 28.43 -2.82 -16.61
CA ARG A 304 29.76 -2.22 -16.87
C ARG A 304 30.49 -1.87 -15.58
N ARG A 305 29.80 -1.27 -14.60
CA ARG A 305 30.37 -0.96 -13.27
C ARG A 305 30.71 -2.23 -12.48
N ALA A 306 29.86 -3.26 -12.55
CA ALA A 306 30.12 -4.55 -11.91
C ALA A 306 31.33 -5.27 -12.51
N ALA A 307 31.44 -5.29 -13.84
CA ALA A 307 32.55 -5.92 -14.56
C ALA A 307 33.89 -5.19 -14.37
N ALA A 308 33.87 -3.88 -14.13
CA ALA A 308 35.07 -3.05 -13.99
C ALA A 308 35.70 -3.05 -12.58
N ARG A 309 35.11 -3.76 -11.60
CA ARG A 309 35.47 -3.62 -10.18
C ARG A 309 36.17 -4.87 -9.63
N ASP A 310 37.36 -4.67 -9.03
CA ASP A 310 38.18 -5.75 -8.46
C ASP A 310 37.49 -6.39 -7.23
N PRO A 311 37.17 -7.70 -7.27
CA PRO A 311 36.55 -8.43 -6.15
C PRO A 311 37.31 -8.33 -4.82
N ARG A 312 38.62 -8.06 -4.84
CA ARG A 312 39.48 -8.02 -3.65
C ARG A 312 39.13 -6.89 -2.69
N LEU A 313 38.85 -5.70 -3.22
CA LEU A 313 38.57 -4.50 -2.42
C LEU A 313 37.32 -4.68 -1.55
N TYR A 314 36.34 -5.46 -2.05
CA TYR A 314 35.09 -5.75 -1.36
C TYR A 314 35.20 -6.85 -0.31
N ARG A 315 36.03 -7.87 -0.55
CA ARG A 315 36.36 -8.86 0.49
C ARG A 315 37.09 -8.19 1.66
N VAL A 316 37.96 -7.23 1.36
CA VAL A 316 38.64 -6.41 2.36
C VAL A 316 37.66 -5.52 3.12
N ALA A 317 36.76 -4.80 2.45
CA ALA A 317 35.74 -3.98 3.11
C ALA A 317 34.79 -4.80 4.01
N GLY A 318 34.34 -5.97 3.54
CA GLY A 318 33.53 -6.89 4.34
C GLY A 318 34.29 -7.44 5.55
N ALA A 319 35.57 -7.78 5.40
CA ALA A 319 36.43 -8.19 6.50
C ALA A 319 36.65 -7.04 7.51
N LEU A 320 36.85 -5.81 7.04
CA LEU A 320 36.98 -4.62 7.89
C LEU A 320 35.70 -4.31 8.67
N LEU A 321 34.51 -4.48 8.07
CA LEU A 321 33.24 -4.32 8.77
C LEU A 321 33.05 -5.37 9.87
N LEU A 322 33.37 -6.64 9.57
CA LEU A 322 33.34 -7.72 10.55
C LEU A 322 34.33 -7.46 11.70
N LEU A 323 35.53 -6.96 11.36
CA LEU A 323 36.52 -6.54 12.36
C LEU A 323 36.02 -5.35 13.20
N ALA A 324 35.36 -4.36 12.60
CA ALA A 324 34.80 -3.21 13.31
C ALA A 324 33.65 -3.62 14.24
N LEU A 325 32.79 -4.54 13.81
CA LEU A 325 31.72 -5.11 14.65
C LEU A 325 32.30 -5.94 15.80
N ALA A 326 33.30 -6.78 15.53
CA ALA A 326 34.02 -7.52 16.56
C ALA A 326 34.75 -6.59 17.54
N ALA A 327 35.38 -5.52 17.04
CA ALA A 327 36.04 -4.51 17.84
C ALA A 327 35.04 -3.68 18.65
N GLY A 328 33.87 -3.35 18.10
CA GLY A 328 32.78 -2.67 18.80
C GLY A 328 32.19 -3.53 19.91
N ALA A 329 31.99 -4.82 19.66
CA ALA A 329 31.57 -5.78 20.69
C ALA A 329 32.64 -5.91 21.78
N ALA A 330 33.93 -5.99 21.40
CA ALA A 330 35.03 -6.02 22.34
C ALA A 330 35.19 -4.70 23.13
N ALA A 331 34.96 -3.55 22.50
CA ALA A 331 35.04 -2.24 23.12
C ALA A 331 33.86 -2.01 24.07
N LEU A 332 32.65 -2.47 23.72
CA LEU A 332 31.48 -2.45 24.60
C LEU A 332 31.72 -3.34 25.81
N ALA A 333 32.24 -4.56 25.62
CA ALA A 333 32.65 -5.46 26.70
C ALA A 333 33.74 -4.85 27.61
N ARG A 334 34.63 -4.02 27.07
CA ARG A 334 35.65 -3.29 27.83
C ARG A 334 35.08 -2.04 28.55
N ARG A 335 34.15 -1.32 27.92
CA ARG A 335 33.52 -0.10 28.48
C ARG A 335 32.54 -0.42 29.61
N THR A 336 31.98 -1.61 29.63
CA THR A 336 31.33 -2.19 30.83
C THR A 336 32.41 -2.65 31.81
N SER A 337 33.23 -1.72 32.30
CA SER A 337 34.43 -1.98 33.10
C SER A 337 34.16 -2.48 34.53
N HIS A 338 32.89 -2.60 34.95
CA HIS A 338 32.52 -3.39 36.13
C HIS A 338 32.58 -4.91 35.87
N ALA A 339 32.56 -5.37 34.61
CA ALA A 339 32.58 -6.80 34.28
C ALA A 339 33.97 -7.45 34.37
N VAL A 340 35.06 -6.69 34.35
CA VAL A 340 36.43 -7.26 34.31
C VAL A 340 36.87 -7.82 35.67
N GLU A 341 36.43 -7.22 36.78
CA GLU A 341 36.61 -7.81 38.12
C GLU A 341 35.77 -9.06 38.30
N ASP A 342 34.53 -9.07 37.79
CA ASP A 342 33.65 -10.24 37.80
C ASP A 342 34.17 -11.38 36.91
N PHE A 343 34.78 -11.11 35.75
CA PHE A 343 35.38 -12.13 34.90
C PHE A 343 36.62 -12.80 35.53
N ARG A 344 37.46 -12.02 36.23
CA ARG A 344 38.59 -12.57 37.02
C ARG A 344 38.10 -13.35 38.24
N ALA A 345 37.00 -12.91 38.88
CA ALA A 345 36.37 -13.62 39.98
C ALA A 345 35.63 -14.91 39.52
N LEU A 346 35.05 -14.90 38.32
CA LEU A 346 34.52 -16.07 37.62
C LEU A 346 35.63 -17.09 37.35
N ALA A 347 36.78 -16.65 36.82
CA ALA A 347 37.91 -17.53 36.56
C ALA A 347 38.47 -18.22 37.84
N ARG A 348 38.40 -17.55 38.99
CA ARG A 348 38.93 -18.04 40.28
C ARG A 348 37.96 -18.96 41.04
N SER A 349 36.66 -18.96 40.73
CA SER A 349 35.64 -19.75 41.44
C SER A 349 34.87 -20.68 40.50
N SER A 350 34.90 -21.99 40.74
CA SER A 350 34.06 -22.95 40.00
C SER A 350 32.57 -22.67 40.20
N ARG A 351 32.17 -22.18 41.37
CA ARG A 351 30.78 -21.85 41.71
C ARG A 351 30.26 -20.67 40.90
N ARG A 352 31.01 -19.56 40.82
CA ARG A 352 30.60 -18.40 39.99
C ARG A 352 30.52 -18.77 38.51
N ARG A 353 31.44 -19.59 37.99
CA ARG A 353 31.36 -20.09 36.59
C ARG A 353 30.09 -20.87 36.32
N ARG A 354 29.71 -21.73 37.27
CA ARG A 354 28.47 -22.49 37.19
C ARG A 354 27.26 -21.57 37.23
N GLU A 355 27.24 -20.58 38.13
CA GLU A 355 26.16 -19.57 38.21
C GLU A 355 26.03 -18.75 36.92
N ALA A 356 27.13 -18.28 36.33
CA ALA A 356 27.10 -17.56 35.05
C ALA A 356 26.66 -18.43 33.87
N PHE A 357 27.09 -19.70 33.83
CA PHE A 357 26.62 -20.65 32.82
C PHE A 357 25.10 -20.82 32.88
N TRP A 358 24.53 -21.03 34.07
CA TRP A 358 23.08 -21.14 34.23
C TRP A 358 22.36 -19.82 33.89
N GLY A 359 22.92 -18.66 34.26
CA GLY A 359 22.37 -17.37 33.87
C GLY A 359 22.30 -17.18 32.35
N VAL A 360 23.39 -17.50 31.63
CA VAL A 360 23.42 -17.45 30.17
C VAL A 360 22.51 -18.51 29.56
N LEU A 361 22.47 -19.72 30.11
CA LEU A 361 21.59 -20.78 29.63
C LEU A 361 20.11 -20.38 29.74
N PHE A 362 19.70 -19.77 30.85
CA PHE A 362 18.34 -19.25 31.00
C PHE A 362 18.05 -18.04 30.11
N ALA A 363 19.05 -17.21 29.83
CA ALA A 363 18.92 -16.11 28.87
C ALA A 363 18.99 -16.58 27.40
N SER A 364 19.51 -17.79 27.14
CA SER A 364 19.82 -18.26 25.79
C SER A 364 18.62 -18.31 24.84
N PRO A 365 17.38 -18.67 25.25
CA PRO A 365 16.24 -18.65 24.33
C PRO A 365 15.94 -17.24 23.81
N TRP A 366 16.02 -16.22 24.69
CA TRP A 366 15.83 -14.83 24.31
C TRP A 366 16.98 -14.32 23.43
N LEU A 367 18.23 -14.61 23.82
CA LEU A 367 19.42 -14.21 23.05
C LEU A 367 19.43 -14.82 21.65
N LEU A 368 19.08 -16.10 21.52
CA LEU A 368 18.96 -16.77 20.23
C LEU A 368 17.89 -16.12 19.36
N GLY A 369 16.71 -15.85 19.93
CA GLY A 369 15.64 -15.14 19.24
C GLY A 369 16.07 -13.74 18.78
N PHE A 370 16.69 -12.96 19.65
CA PHE A 370 17.24 -11.64 19.34
C PHE A 370 18.27 -11.71 18.20
N CYS A 371 19.24 -12.62 18.29
CA CYS A 371 20.28 -12.75 17.29
C CYS A 371 19.73 -13.16 15.92
N LEU A 372 18.80 -14.11 15.90
CA LEU A 372 18.26 -14.68 14.66
C LEU A 372 17.23 -13.77 13.98
N PHE A 373 16.32 -13.19 14.75
CA PHE A 373 15.16 -12.48 14.20
C PHE A 373 15.30 -10.96 14.22
N LEU A 374 16.23 -10.39 14.99
CA LEU A 374 16.44 -8.93 15.04
C LEU A 374 17.83 -8.53 14.57
N ALA A 375 18.89 -9.03 15.20
CA ALA A 375 20.26 -8.60 14.89
C ALA A 375 20.70 -9.05 13.48
N PHE A 376 20.44 -10.31 13.13
CA PHE A 376 20.83 -10.85 11.81
C PHE A 376 20.15 -10.10 10.65
N PRO A 377 18.82 -9.90 10.61
CA PRO A 377 18.18 -9.16 9.51
C PRO A 377 18.67 -7.72 9.39
N ILE A 378 18.95 -7.03 10.51
CA ILE A 378 19.49 -5.67 10.50
C ILE A 378 20.89 -5.64 9.87
N LEU A 379 21.78 -6.52 10.34
CA LEU A 379 23.15 -6.60 9.81
C LEU A 379 23.16 -7.03 8.34
N PHE A 380 22.31 -7.98 7.98
CA PHE A 380 22.15 -8.44 6.61
C PHE A 380 21.62 -7.33 5.69
N SER A 381 20.60 -6.59 6.11
CA SER A 381 20.07 -5.43 5.37
C SER A 381 21.11 -4.33 5.20
N LEU A 382 21.93 -4.08 6.22
CA LEU A 382 23.05 -3.13 6.12
C LEU A 382 24.11 -3.59 5.11
N VAL A 383 24.41 -4.89 5.03
CA VAL A 383 25.32 -5.41 4.00
C VAL A 383 24.70 -5.29 2.59
N LEU A 384 23.39 -5.51 2.47
CA LEU A 384 22.66 -5.34 1.22
C LEU A 384 22.55 -3.89 0.78
N SER A 385 22.49 -2.91 1.69
CA SER A 385 22.38 -1.49 1.33
C SER A 385 23.59 -0.98 0.54
N PHE A 386 24.76 -1.61 0.69
CA PHE A 386 25.95 -1.34 -0.12
C PHE A 386 26.01 -2.15 -1.42
N SER A 387 24.97 -2.93 -1.72
CA SER A 387 24.88 -3.77 -2.91
C SER A 387 23.72 -3.31 -3.80
N TYR A 388 23.93 -3.35 -5.12
CA TYR A 388 22.85 -3.40 -6.09
C TYR A 388 22.31 -4.81 -6.09
N TRP A 389 21.05 -4.95 -5.69
CA TRP A 389 20.38 -6.23 -5.58
C TRP A 389 18.88 -6.01 -5.73
N ASP A 390 18.27 -6.84 -6.57
CA ASP A 390 16.83 -6.91 -6.67
C ASP A 390 16.34 -8.10 -5.81
N PRO A 391 15.37 -7.92 -4.90
CA PRO A 391 14.86 -8.98 -4.06
C PRO A 391 14.23 -10.16 -4.82
N TYR A 392 13.87 -10.00 -6.09
CA TYR A 392 13.42 -11.09 -6.96
C TYR A 392 14.58 -11.93 -7.51
N GLU A 393 15.82 -11.46 -7.37
CA GLU A 393 17.00 -12.23 -7.72
C GLU A 393 17.58 -12.96 -6.50
N PRO A 394 18.21 -14.14 -6.69
CA PRO A 394 18.94 -14.81 -5.63
C PRO A 394 19.93 -13.87 -4.92
N VAL A 395 20.00 -13.91 -3.59
CA VAL A 395 20.92 -13.05 -2.79
C VAL A 395 22.38 -13.11 -3.28
N ASN A 396 22.80 -14.22 -3.90
CA ASN A 396 24.16 -14.37 -4.43
C ASN A 396 24.39 -13.65 -5.78
N SER A 397 23.36 -13.15 -6.46
CA SER A 397 23.49 -12.29 -7.65
C SER A 397 23.79 -10.83 -7.30
N ARG A 398 23.66 -10.45 -6.03
CA ARG A 398 23.92 -9.08 -5.57
C ARG A 398 25.30 -8.61 -5.99
N VAL A 399 25.35 -7.37 -6.47
CA VAL A 399 26.58 -6.71 -6.89
C VAL A 399 26.93 -5.66 -5.86
N PHE A 400 28.07 -5.75 -5.18
CA PHE A 400 28.46 -4.70 -4.25
C PHE A 400 28.81 -3.40 -4.99
N VAL A 401 28.07 -2.33 -4.71
CA VAL A 401 28.24 -1.01 -5.34
C VAL A 401 28.86 0.04 -4.41
N GLY A 402 29.06 -0.28 -3.13
CA GLY A 402 29.61 0.65 -2.14
C GLY A 402 28.57 1.70 -1.75
N MET A 403 28.98 2.97 -1.70
CA MET A 403 28.09 4.08 -1.29
C MET A 403 27.16 4.58 -2.40
N ASP A 404 27.20 3.99 -3.61
CA ASP A 404 26.46 4.48 -4.79
C ASP A 404 24.94 4.57 -4.54
N ASN A 405 24.37 3.60 -3.81
CA ASN A 405 22.96 3.63 -3.41
C ASN A 405 22.62 4.86 -2.56
N TYR A 406 23.51 5.27 -1.65
CA TYR A 406 23.33 6.44 -0.80
C TYR A 406 23.53 7.73 -1.58
N VAL A 407 24.55 7.82 -2.43
CA VAL A 407 24.74 8.98 -3.31
C VAL A 407 23.50 9.19 -4.16
N ARG A 408 23.02 8.14 -4.85
CA ARG A 408 21.79 8.20 -5.63
C ARG A 408 20.58 8.63 -4.80
N ALA A 409 20.41 8.07 -3.60
CA ALA A 409 19.30 8.41 -2.71
C ALA A 409 19.31 9.88 -2.31
N PHE A 410 20.47 10.46 -2.00
CA PHE A 410 20.56 11.83 -1.51
C PHE A 410 20.71 12.90 -2.61
N THR A 411 21.20 12.55 -3.80
CA THR A 411 21.46 13.52 -4.89
C THR A 411 20.52 13.39 -6.08
N ALA A 412 19.98 12.21 -6.36
CA ALA A 412 19.21 11.95 -7.59
C ALA A 412 17.74 11.63 -7.33
N ASP A 413 17.35 11.24 -6.11
CA ASP A 413 15.97 10.88 -5.77
C ASP A 413 15.30 11.96 -4.91
N PRO A 414 14.43 12.82 -5.48
CA PRO A 414 13.72 13.85 -4.72
C PRO A 414 12.71 13.26 -3.73
N MET A 415 12.28 12.00 -3.91
CA MET A 415 11.29 11.37 -3.04
C MET A 415 11.86 11.08 -1.64
N VAL A 416 13.17 10.81 -1.54
CA VAL A 416 13.84 10.53 -0.25
C VAL A 416 13.69 11.70 0.71
N TRP A 417 13.98 12.92 0.25
CA TRP A 417 13.86 14.13 1.07
C TRP A 417 12.41 14.48 1.40
N PHE A 418 11.49 14.26 0.44
CA PHE A 418 10.07 14.46 0.66
C PHE A 418 9.54 13.54 1.77
N SER A 419 9.78 12.24 1.67
CA SER A 419 9.36 11.26 2.67
C SER A 419 10.02 11.52 4.03
N LEU A 420 11.33 11.78 4.06
CA LEU A 420 12.04 12.07 5.31
C LEU A 420 11.46 13.29 6.04
N ARG A 421 11.18 14.38 5.30
CA ARG A 421 10.56 15.58 5.88
C ARG A 421 9.19 15.28 6.45
N LYS A 422 8.36 14.50 5.75
CA LYS A 422 7.01 14.12 6.22
C LYS A 422 7.08 13.25 7.47
N SER A 423 7.91 12.21 7.48
CA SER A 423 8.10 11.33 8.64
C SER A 423 8.66 12.06 9.86
N LEU A 424 9.65 12.95 9.67
CA LEU A 424 10.19 13.75 10.77
C LEU A 424 9.17 14.75 11.29
N THR A 425 8.46 15.45 10.39
CA THR A 425 7.39 16.38 10.78
C THR A 425 6.29 15.66 11.56
N TYR A 426 5.93 14.45 11.13
CA TYR A 426 5.00 13.60 11.86
C TYR A 426 5.53 13.32 13.27
N ALA A 427 6.75 12.79 13.40
CA ALA A 427 7.32 12.42 14.69
C ALA A 427 7.47 13.61 15.66
N PHE A 428 7.97 14.76 15.19
CA PHE A 428 8.19 15.94 16.03
C PHE A 428 6.90 16.59 16.53
N VAL A 429 5.77 16.39 15.85
CA VAL A 429 4.47 16.90 16.30
C VAL A 429 3.73 15.84 17.11
N ALA A 430 3.64 14.62 16.59
CA ALA A 430 2.91 13.51 17.20
C ALA A 430 3.42 13.21 18.62
N VAL A 431 4.73 13.04 18.78
CA VAL A 431 5.30 12.51 20.02
C VAL A 431 5.09 13.48 21.19
N PRO A 432 5.44 14.77 21.11
CA PRO A 432 5.21 15.70 22.22
C PRO A 432 3.72 15.83 22.57
N VAL A 433 2.84 15.86 21.56
CA VAL A 433 1.38 15.95 21.76
C VAL A 433 0.87 14.70 22.49
N THR A 434 1.25 13.51 22.05
CA THR A 434 0.87 12.25 22.71
C THR A 434 1.42 12.16 24.13
N LEU A 435 2.66 12.60 24.39
CA LEU A 435 3.21 12.62 25.75
C LEU A 435 2.43 13.55 26.67
N ALA A 436 2.11 14.76 26.19
CA ALA A 436 1.33 15.73 26.96
C ALA A 436 -0.07 15.19 27.27
N CYS A 437 -0.76 14.64 26.27
CA CYS A 437 -2.08 14.03 26.45
C CYS A 437 -2.03 12.80 27.37
N ALA A 438 -1.03 11.93 27.23
CA ALA A 438 -0.86 10.76 28.08
C ALA A 438 -0.60 11.13 29.54
N LEU A 439 0.26 12.13 29.78
CA LEU A 439 0.53 12.64 31.12
C LEU A 439 -0.73 13.28 31.72
N GLY A 440 -1.46 14.10 30.95
CA GLY A 440 -2.72 14.70 31.39
C GLY A 440 -3.76 13.65 31.78
N LEU A 441 -3.97 12.63 30.94
CA LEU A 441 -4.85 11.50 31.25
C LEU A 441 -4.37 10.72 32.48
N ALA A 442 -3.06 10.46 32.59
CA ALA A 442 -2.51 9.76 33.75
C ALA A 442 -2.73 10.54 35.05
N MET A 443 -2.58 11.87 35.04
CA MET A 443 -2.86 12.73 36.19
C MET A 443 -4.34 12.69 36.59
N LEU A 444 -5.26 12.74 35.62
CA LEU A 444 -6.71 12.61 35.88
C LEU A 444 -7.06 11.24 36.50
N LEU A 445 -6.44 10.17 35.99
CA LEU A 445 -6.68 8.80 36.45
C LEU A 445 -5.85 8.39 37.69
N ASN A 446 -4.98 9.28 38.18
CA ASN A 446 -4.25 9.09 39.43
C ASN A 446 -5.02 9.61 40.65
N GLN A 447 -6.17 10.26 40.45
CA GLN A 447 -6.98 10.76 41.56
C GLN A 447 -7.64 9.62 42.34
N LYS A 448 -7.80 9.81 43.66
CA LYS A 448 -8.45 8.84 44.56
C LYS A 448 -9.99 8.95 44.50
N VAL A 449 -10.58 8.82 43.31
CA VAL A 449 -12.04 8.82 43.12
C VAL A 449 -12.60 7.41 42.96
N ARG A 450 -13.85 7.20 43.38
CA ARG A 450 -14.54 5.90 43.18
C ARG A 450 -14.86 5.72 41.69
N GLY A 451 -14.57 4.54 41.13
CA GLY A 451 -14.86 4.22 39.73
C GLY A 451 -13.73 4.46 38.71
N VAL A 452 -12.54 4.91 39.13
CA VAL A 452 -11.38 5.15 38.24
C VAL A 452 -10.99 3.94 37.40
N GLY A 453 -11.19 2.73 37.92
CA GLY A 453 -10.93 1.49 37.18
C GLY A 453 -11.69 1.41 35.85
N VAL A 454 -12.95 1.86 35.80
CA VAL A 454 -13.76 1.88 34.58
C VAL A 454 -13.16 2.84 33.55
N PHE A 455 -12.77 4.05 33.97
CA PHE A 455 -12.13 5.02 33.08
C PHE A 455 -10.79 4.52 32.55
N ARG A 456 -9.96 3.87 33.39
CA ARG A 456 -8.71 3.24 32.94
C ARG A 456 -8.97 2.19 31.86
N THR A 457 -10.00 1.37 32.03
CA THR A 457 -10.41 0.39 31.01
C THR A 457 -10.85 1.07 29.72
N ILE A 458 -11.73 2.08 29.79
CA ILE A 458 -12.23 2.81 28.61
C ILE A 458 -11.09 3.43 27.80
N PHE A 459 -10.16 4.12 28.46
CA PHE A 459 -9.01 4.74 27.79
C PHE A 459 -7.99 3.72 27.28
N TYR A 460 -7.95 2.51 27.84
CA TYR A 460 -7.06 1.44 27.40
C TYR A 460 -7.62 0.63 26.21
N ILE A 461 -8.94 0.48 26.08
CA ILE A 461 -9.61 -0.28 25.01
C ILE A 461 -9.04 -0.02 23.60
N PRO A 462 -8.78 1.24 23.18
CA PRO A 462 -8.21 1.52 21.86
C PRO A 462 -6.92 0.75 21.52
N ASN A 463 -6.11 0.39 22.53
CA ASN A 463 -4.85 -0.32 22.34
C ASN A 463 -5.00 -1.84 22.24
N VAL A 464 -6.18 -2.36 22.57
CA VAL A 464 -6.52 -3.78 22.43
C VAL A 464 -7.00 -4.09 21.01
N VAL A 465 -7.49 -3.08 20.29
CA VAL A 465 -7.97 -3.23 18.91
C VAL A 465 -6.78 -3.38 17.96
N GLY A 466 -6.84 -4.40 17.09
CA GLY A 466 -5.78 -4.67 16.11
C GLY A 466 -5.56 -3.49 15.15
N GLY A 467 -4.29 -3.21 14.82
CA GLY A 467 -3.92 -2.00 14.08
C GLY A 467 -4.61 -1.82 12.72
N VAL A 468 -4.82 -2.90 11.96
CA VAL A 468 -5.53 -2.86 10.66
C VAL A 468 -7.02 -2.56 10.87
N ALA A 469 -7.66 -3.19 11.86
CA ALA A 469 -9.07 -2.93 12.18
C ALA A 469 -9.28 -1.47 12.61
N THR A 470 -8.36 -0.93 13.42
CA THR A 470 -8.33 0.49 13.78
C THR A 470 -8.23 1.37 12.53
N ALA A 471 -7.31 1.09 11.61
CA ALA A 471 -7.17 1.88 10.38
C ALA A 471 -8.43 1.83 9.50
N ILE A 472 -9.05 0.66 9.31
CA ILE A 472 -10.31 0.52 8.54
C ILE A 472 -11.45 1.29 9.22
N MET A 473 -11.58 1.20 10.54
CA MET A 473 -12.57 1.95 11.30
C MET A 473 -12.38 3.47 11.09
N TRP A 474 -11.14 3.96 11.19
CA TRP A 474 -10.85 5.38 10.97
C TRP A 474 -11.06 5.81 9.51
N ASN A 475 -10.80 4.94 8.53
CA ASN A 475 -11.14 5.20 7.12
C ASN A 475 -12.64 5.47 6.96
N TYR A 476 -13.50 4.65 7.61
CA TYR A 476 -14.95 4.86 7.62
C TYR A 476 -15.33 6.15 8.34
N LEU A 477 -14.78 6.41 9.54
CA LEU A 477 -15.06 7.62 10.33
C LEU A 477 -14.70 8.90 9.57
N PHE A 478 -13.56 8.88 8.87
CA PHE A 478 -13.02 9.99 8.08
C PHE A 478 -13.54 10.06 6.65
N ASN A 479 -14.49 9.19 6.25
CA ASN A 479 -15.08 9.32 4.94
C ASN A 479 -15.82 10.67 4.80
N PRO A 480 -15.51 11.49 3.78
CA PRO A 480 -16.05 12.83 3.73
C PRO A 480 -17.56 12.88 3.45
N VAL A 481 -18.13 11.81 2.90
CA VAL A 481 -19.51 11.77 2.41
C VAL A 481 -20.46 11.09 3.38
N PHE A 482 -20.13 9.90 3.87
CA PHE A 482 -20.99 9.16 4.80
C PHE A 482 -20.36 9.00 6.19
N GLY A 483 -19.13 9.47 6.38
CA GLY A 483 -18.44 9.36 7.66
C GLY A 483 -19.17 10.16 8.75
N PRO A 484 -19.38 9.57 9.94
CA PRO A 484 -20.07 10.24 11.04
C PRO A 484 -19.37 11.51 11.52
N VAL A 485 -18.05 11.65 11.33
CA VAL A 485 -17.33 12.86 11.70
C VAL A 485 -17.80 14.05 10.84
N ASN A 486 -17.85 13.89 9.51
CA ASN A 486 -18.40 14.93 8.62
C ASN A 486 -19.92 15.07 8.74
N GLY A 487 -20.62 13.98 9.07
CA GLY A 487 -22.04 14.04 9.45
C GLY A 487 -22.27 14.97 10.63
N PHE A 488 -21.46 14.84 11.68
CA PHE A 488 -21.51 15.68 12.87
C PHE A 488 -21.16 17.15 12.56
N ILE A 489 -20.09 17.41 11.78
CA ILE A 489 -19.73 18.78 11.38
C ILE A 489 -20.87 19.43 10.57
N ARG A 490 -21.52 18.69 9.66
CA ARG A 490 -22.69 19.18 8.94
C ARG A 490 -23.86 19.49 9.87
N ALA A 491 -24.14 18.61 10.82
CA ALA A 491 -25.20 18.85 11.82
C ALA A 491 -24.90 20.08 12.69
N LEU A 492 -23.65 20.24 13.11
CA LEU A 492 -23.20 21.40 13.87
C LEU A 492 -23.32 22.69 13.05
N ASN A 493 -22.87 22.70 11.79
CA ASN A 493 -23.02 23.84 10.88
C ASN A 493 -24.49 24.22 10.68
N ARG A 494 -25.38 23.23 10.51
CA ARG A 494 -26.83 23.48 10.44
C ARG A 494 -27.38 24.11 11.72
N GLY A 495 -26.96 23.61 12.88
CA GLY A 495 -27.35 24.16 14.18
C GLY A 495 -26.84 25.58 14.43
N LEU A 496 -25.59 25.87 14.05
CA LEU A 496 -25.02 27.21 14.15
C LEU A 496 -25.70 28.19 13.18
N ALA A 497 -25.97 27.76 11.95
CA ALA A 497 -26.71 28.55 10.96
C ALA A 497 -28.14 28.88 11.42
N ALA A 498 -28.77 28.01 12.23
CA ALA A 498 -30.08 28.28 12.82
C ALA A 498 -30.04 29.34 13.94
N LEU A 499 -28.88 29.55 14.57
CA LEU A 499 -28.68 30.57 15.62
C LEU A 499 -28.28 31.93 15.04
N SER A 500 -27.39 31.94 14.05
CA SER A 500 -27.08 33.12 13.25
C SER A 500 -26.46 32.71 11.90
N PRO A 501 -26.87 33.30 10.77
CA PRO A 501 -26.25 33.05 9.47
C PRO A 501 -24.76 33.43 9.42
N ASP A 502 -24.33 34.36 10.29
CA ASP A 502 -22.96 34.90 10.33
C ASP A 502 -22.01 34.12 11.24
N LEU A 503 -22.51 33.10 11.95
CA LEU A 503 -21.69 32.21 12.76
C LEU A 503 -20.84 31.32 11.84
N ALA A 504 -19.53 31.24 12.13
CA ALA A 504 -18.55 30.62 11.25
C ALA A 504 -18.96 29.21 10.80
N GLN A 505 -19.11 29.01 9.48
CA GLN A 505 -19.28 27.68 8.90
C GLN A 505 -17.95 26.93 9.00
N LEU A 506 -17.95 25.82 9.73
CA LEU A 506 -16.76 24.98 9.83
C LEU A 506 -16.50 24.32 8.47
N PRO A 507 -15.26 24.32 7.96
CA PRO A 507 -14.93 23.64 6.72
C PRO A 507 -15.18 22.14 6.87
N LEU A 508 -15.72 21.50 5.83
CA LEU A 508 -15.85 20.04 5.78
C LEU A 508 -14.52 19.44 5.34
N PRO A 509 -13.78 18.76 6.23
CA PRO A 509 -12.45 18.29 5.90
C PRO A 509 -12.53 17.10 4.92
N GLY A 510 -11.69 17.14 3.89
CA GLY A 510 -11.36 15.97 3.08
C GLY A 510 -10.32 15.11 3.78
N TRP A 511 -10.60 14.65 5.00
CA TRP A 511 -9.67 14.07 5.97
C TRP A 511 -8.47 13.30 5.39
N LEU A 512 -8.69 12.33 4.51
CA LEU A 512 -7.64 11.52 3.87
C LEU A 512 -7.39 11.86 2.40
N ASN A 513 -8.30 12.62 1.78
CA ASN A 513 -8.27 12.94 0.34
C ASN A 513 -7.63 14.30 0.05
N ASP A 514 -7.48 15.16 1.06
CA ASP A 514 -6.84 16.46 0.99
C ASP A 514 -5.47 16.42 1.71
N PRO A 515 -4.35 16.73 1.03
CA PRO A 515 -3.02 16.79 1.62
C PRO A 515 -2.90 17.70 2.86
N ARG A 516 -3.79 18.70 3.00
CA ARG A 516 -3.84 19.58 4.17
C ARG A 516 -4.38 18.88 5.41
N TRP A 517 -5.30 17.91 5.22
CA TRP A 517 -5.98 17.22 6.30
C TRP A 517 -5.43 15.82 6.58
N ALA A 518 -4.71 15.20 5.65
CA ALA A 518 -4.16 13.85 5.79
C ALA A 518 -3.31 13.67 7.06
N MET A 519 -2.34 14.56 7.30
CA MET A 519 -1.49 14.52 8.50
C MET A 519 -2.29 14.77 9.80
N PRO A 520 -3.14 15.81 9.90
CA PRO A 520 -4.07 15.97 11.00
C PRO A 520 -4.93 14.73 11.30
N SER A 521 -5.47 14.07 10.29
CA SER A 521 -6.24 12.83 10.43
C SER A 521 -5.43 11.71 11.07
N MET A 522 -4.16 11.56 10.66
CA MET A 522 -3.24 10.61 11.27
C MET A 522 -2.95 10.95 12.74
N PHE A 523 -2.81 12.23 13.09
CA PHE A 523 -2.63 12.64 14.49
C PHE A 523 -3.87 12.36 15.35
N LEU A 524 -5.08 12.60 14.83
CA LEU A 524 -6.32 12.32 15.55
C LEU A 524 -6.49 10.83 15.85
N MET A 525 -6.24 9.99 14.85
CA MET A 525 -6.24 8.53 15.04
C MET A 525 -5.18 8.10 16.06
N MET A 526 -3.97 8.66 15.99
CA MET A 526 -2.92 8.32 16.95
C MET A 526 -3.29 8.78 18.37
N LEU A 527 -3.89 9.97 18.51
CA LEU A 527 -4.33 10.52 19.78
C LEU A 527 -5.34 9.60 20.49
N TRP A 528 -6.21 8.94 19.72
CA TRP A 528 -7.16 7.96 20.25
C TRP A 528 -6.47 6.76 20.95
N ALA A 529 -5.29 6.35 20.48
CA ALA A 529 -4.50 5.29 21.13
C ALA A 529 -3.67 5.79 22.33
N THR A 530 -3.66 7.09 22.63
CA THR A 530 -2.82 7.69 23.69
C THR A 530 -3.14 7.17 25.10
N GLY A 531 -4.39 6.75 25.33
CA GLY A 531 -4.84 6.18 26.62
C GLY A 531 -4.26 4.79 26.96
N GLY A 532 -3.38 4.25 26.12
CA GLY A 532 -2.74 2.96 26.34
C GLY A 532 -1.40 3.02 27.04
N GLY A 533 -0.36 2.53 26.34
CA GLY A 533 0.97 2.29 26.91
C GLY A 533 1.58 3.50 27.61
N ALA A 534 1.68 4.64 26.91
CA ALA A 534 2.31 5.85 27.46
C ALA A 534 1.59 6.37 28.72
N MET A 535 0.25 6.37 28.71
CA MET A 535 -0.57 6.79 29.85
C MET A 535 -0.39 5.85 31.04
N ILE A 536 -0.43 4.52 30.84
CA ILE A 536 -0.23 3.54 31.92
C ILE A 536 1.17 3.66 32.53
N ILE A 537 2.18 3.86 31.68
CA ILE A 537 3.56 4.06 32.14
C ILE A 537 3.67 5.34 32.98
N PHE A 538 3.05 6.46 32.55
CA PHE A 538 3.00 7.67 33.35
C PHE A 538 2.23 7.49 34.65
N LEU A 539 1.11 6.76 34.63
CA LEU A 539 0.32 6.48 35.82
C LEU A 539 1.10 5.66 36.84
N ALA A 540 1.85 4.63 36.40
CA ALA A 540 2.74 3.86 37.26
C ALA A 540 3.86 4.74 37.83
N GLY A 541 4.44 5.62 37.01
CA GLY A 541 5.43 6.61 37.46
C GLY A 541 4.87 7.57 38.51
N LEU A 542 3.65 8.07 38.31
CA LEU A 542 2.96 8.97 39.24
C LEU A 542 2.68 8.29 40.58
N GLN A 543 2.31 7.01 40.57
CA GLN A 543 2.09 6.22 41.79
C GLN A 543 3.38 5.90 42.54
N GLY A 544 4.52 5.94 41.85
CA GLY A 544 5.85 5.78 42.46
C GLY A 544 6.37 7.02 43.18
N VAL A 545 5.75 8.20 43.01
CA VAL A 545 6.19 9.43 43.68
C VAL A 545 5.80 9.38 45.17
N PRO A 546 6.77 9.46 46.12
CA PRO A 546 6.46 9.40 47.55
C PRO A 546 5.52 10.52 47.99
N ALA A 547 4.45 10.18 48.72
CA ALA A 547 3.47 11.15 49.22
C ALA A 547 4.09 12.24 50.10
N GLN A 548 5.15 11.90 50.85
CA GLN A 548 5.89 12.80 51.74
C GLN A 548 6.46 14.02 51.03
N LEU A 549 6.83 13.91 49.74
CA LEU A 549 7.33 15.04 48.96
C LEU A 549 6.22 16.06 48.67
N TYR A 550 4.99 15.59 48.48
CA TYR A 550 3.83 16.47 48.29
C TYR A 550 3.41 17.14 49.60
N GLU A 551 3.42 16.39 50.71
CA GLU A 551 3.11 16.91 52.05
C GLU A 551 4.14 17.98 52.48
N ALA A 552 5.44 17.72 52.29
CA ALA A 552 6.49 18.70 52.55
C ALA A 552 6.31 19.98 51.72
N ALA A 553 6.02 19.84 50.42
CA ALA A 553 5.76 20.99 49.56
C ALA A 553 4.50 21.78 49.99
N GLU A 554 3.45 21.11 50.49
CA GLU A 554 2.26 21.77 51.03
C GLU A 554 2.55 22.55 52.31
N LEU A 555 3.39 22.02 53.20
CA LEU A 555 3.87 22.73 54.39
C LEU A 555 4.68 23.99 54.02
N ASP A 556 5.43 23.95 52.92
CA ASP A 556 6.15 25.09 52.35
C ASP A 556 5.25 26.06 51.55
N GLY A 557 3.93 25.86 51.53
CA GLY A 557 2.97 26.73 50.85
C GLY A 557 2.92 26.54 49.33
N ALA A 558 3.39 25.42 48.80
CA ALA A 558 3.37 25.16 47.36
C ALA A 558 1.96 24.80 46.85
N GLY A 559 1.41 25.65 45.98
CA GLY A 559 0.16 25.37 45.25
C GLY A 559 0.31 24.26 44.19
N HIS A 560 -0.81 23.86 43.57
CA HIS A 560 -0.88 22.77 42.59
C HIS A 560 0.13 22.87 41.45
N TRP A 561 0.28 24.05 40.84
CA TRP A 561 1.25 24.28 39.77
C TRP A 561 2.70 24.15 40.23
N ARG A 562 3.01 24.63 41.45
CA ARG A 562 4.36 24.57 42.00
C ARG A 562 4.74 23.13 42.36
N LYS A 563 3.79 22.34 42.88
CA LYS A 563 3.95 20.88 43.09
C LYS A 563 4.10 20.11 41.77
N PHE A 564 3.39 20.51 40.72
CA PHE A 564 3.55 19.89 39.40
C PHE A 564 4.97 20.10 38.85
N TRP A 565 5.43 21.35 38.76
CA TRP A 565 6.72 21.67 38.14
C TRP A 565 7.94 21.28 38.99
N ASN A 566 7.84 21.33 40.32
CA ASN A 566 9.00 21.13 41.21
C ASN A 566 9.05 19.75 41.89
N VAL A 567 7.94 19.01 41.92
CA VAL A 567 7.90 17.66 42.52
C VAL A 567 7.55 16.62 41.48
N THR A 568 6.40 16.78 40.81
CA THR A 568 5.86 15.75 39.91
C THR A 568 6.71 15.59 38.64
N LEU A 569 6.93 16.68 37.90
CA LEU A 569 7.64 16.63 36.63
C LEU A 569 9.10 16.17 36.79
N PRO A 570 9.88 16.66 37.77
CA PRO A 570 11.24 16.18 37.98
C PRO A 570 11.28 14.69 38.32
N MET A 571 10.36 14.21 39.16
CA MET A 571 10.29 12.79 39.52
C MET A 571 9.85 11.89 38.37
N LEU A 572 9.08 12.43 37.41
CA LEU A 572 8.68 11.71 36.21
C LEU A 572 9.71 11.79 35.07
N THR A 573 10.81 12.54 35.20
CA THR A 573 11.82 12.68 34.14
C THR A 573 12.28 11.34 33.53
N PRO A 574 12.59 10.29 34.32
CA PRO A 574 12.96 8.99 33.75
C PRO A 574 11.84 8.36 32.91
N THR A 575 10.60 8.50 33.36
CA THR A 575 9.39 8.01 32.67
C THR A 575 9.10 8.80 31.40
N ILE A 576 9.27 10.12 31.43
CA ILE A 576 9.15 11.01 30.26
C ILE A 576 10.20 10.63 29.23
N TYR A 577 11.46 10.45 29.64
CA TYR A 577 12.55 10.07 28.76
C TYR A 577 12.32 8.72 28.08
N PHE A 578 11.87 7.72 28.85
CA PHE A 578 11.51 6.41 28.30
C PHE A 578 10.39 6.51 27.26
N ASN A 579 9.28 7.17 27.61
CA ASN A 579 8.14 7.33 26.71
C ASN A 579 8.50 8.18 25.48
N LEU A 580 9.39 9.16 25.61
CA LEU A 580 9.89 9.97 24.49
C LEU A 580 10.67 9.10 23.50
N ILE A 581 11.62 8.29 23.98
CA ILE A 581 12.40 7.40 23.11
C ILE A 581 11.48 6.41 22.40
N MET A 582 10.60 5.73 23.16
CA MET A 582 9.69 4.74 22.59
C MET A 582 8.70 5.38 21.61
N GLY A 583 8.20 6.58 21.93
CA GLY A 583 7.33 7.36 21.06
C GLY A 583 8.03 7.77 19.76
N MET A 584 9.29 8.24 19.83
CA MET A 584 10.07 8.60 18.64
C MET A 584 10.36 7.39 17.74
N ILE A 585 10.74 6.24 18.32
CA ILE A 585 10.93 5.01 17.57
C ILE A 585 9.62 4.61 16.86
N GLY A 586 8.51 4.58 17.60
CA GLY A 586 7.19 4.23 17.06
C GLY A 586 6.74 5.18 15.95
N ALA A 587 6.88 6.49 16.14
CA ALA A 587 6.45 7.49 15.16
C ALA A 587 7.25 7.43 13.85
N LEU A 588 8.54 7.10 13.90
CA LEU A 588 9.37 6.91 12.71
C LEU A 588 9.09 5.59 11.98
N GLN A 589 8.47 4.63 12.65
CA GLN A 589 8.10 3.32 12.11
C GLN A 589 6.63 3.25 11.66
N VAL A 590 5.90 4.36 11.66
CA VAL A 590 4.50 4.41 11.18
C VAL A 590 4.47 4.14 9.67
N PHE A 591 4.12 2.91 9.33
CA PHE A 591 3.92 2.45 7.95
C PHE A 591 2.51 1.89 7.75
N MET A 592 2.12 0.92 8.58
CA MET A 592 0.87 0.17 8.40
C MET A 592 -0.35 1.08 8.34
N GLN A 593 -0.47 2.03 9.27
CA GLN A 593 -1.61 2.93 9.31
C GLN A 593 -1.66 3.88 8.10
N ALA A 594 -0.51 4.42 7.70
CA ALA A 594 -0.41 5.29 6.52
C ALA A 594 -0.79 4.52 5.25
N PHE A 595 -0.25 3.31 5.10
CA PHE A 595 -0.50 2.46 3.94
C PHE A 595 -1.97 2.03 3.83
N VAL A 596 -2.61 1.63 4.93
CA VAL A 596 -4.02 1.22 4.92
C VAL A 596 -4.96 2.40 4.70
N LEU A 597 -4.67 3.58 5.26
CA LEU A 597 -5.54 4.74 5.16
C LEU A 597 -5.43 5.48 3.81
N MET A 598 -4.22 5.61 3.27
CA MET A 598 -3.95 6.48 2.12
C MET A 598 -3.50 5.70 0.87
N GLY A 599 -3.27 4.40 0.98
CA GLY A 599 -2.80 3.56 -0.13
C GLY A 599 -1.35 3.84 -0.52
N LYS A 600 -1.00 3.53 -1.78
CA LYS A 600 0.37 3.60 -2.31
C LYS A 600 0.84 5.04 -2.62
N ASP A 601 -0.09 5.96 -2.83
CA ASP A 601 0.18 7.32 -3.32
C ASP A 601 0.08 8.40 -2.22
N GLY A 602 -0.07 7.99 -0.95
CA GLY A 602 -0.20 8.87 0.23
C GLY A 602 1.10 9.54 0.70
#